data_AF-A0A1Y4SLZ9-F1
#
_entry.id   AF-A0A1Y4SLZ9-F1
#
_cell.length_a   1.000
_cell.length_b   1.000
_cell.length_c   1.000
_cell.angle_alpha   90.00
_cell.angle_beta   90.00
_cell.angle_gamma   90.00
#
_symmetry.space_group_name_H-M   'P 1'
#
loop_
_entity.id
_entity.type
_entity.pdbx_description
1 polymer ?
#
loop_
_entity_poly.entity_id
_entity_poly.type
_entity_poly.pdbx_seq_one_letter_code
_entity_poly.pdbx_strand_id
1 'polypeptide(L)'
;MMHIQEVSQQLNLSKKAIMIYEQKGLIHPQKDVHGYRVYQQKDIERLMQIKCLRQLDFSISQIKDILINNQYDIFDLKKEEYEKQIFDIETSLQYIDDVKKSLTQKQTLDNLSHQLEQTKQLKKINSSTQTILPFEKIIICLSIFIYALFLFDNDSFLSILASLAMLLILVIHFSSTFRLFLYEIYQKIKK
;
A
#
# COMPACT_ATOMS: atom_id res chain seq x y z
N MET A 1 -12.90 7.14 -31.48
CA MET A 1 -12.69 8.49 -30.91
C MET A 1 -13.93 8.83 -30.11
N MET A 2 -13.80 9.62 -29.04
CA MET A 2 -14.92 9.94 -28.15
C MET A 2 -14.96 11.43 -27.83
N HIS A 3 -16.13 11.99 -27.65
CA HIS A 3 -16.29 13.36 -27.17
C HIS A 3 -16.18 13.43 -25.65
N ILE A 4 -15.95 14.63 -25.11
CA ILE A 4 -15.76 14.85 -23.67
C ILE A 4 -16.93 14.31 -22.81
N GLN A 5 -18.16 14.34 -23.34
CA GLN A 5 -19.34 13.80 -22.64
C GLN A 5 -19.22 12.29 -22.44
N GLU A 6 -18.84 11.57 -23.50
CA GLU A 6 -18.75 10.11 -23.49
C GLU A 6 -17.58 9.66 -22.61
N VAL A 7 -16.42 10.33 -22.72
CA VAL A 7 -15.25 10.06 -21.87
C VAL A 7 -15.57 10.34 -20.39
N SER A 8 -16.27 11.43 -20.12
CA SER A 8 -16.73 11.80 -18.77
C SER A 8 -17.60 10.71 -18.15
N GLN A 9 -18.56 10.18 -18.91
CA GLN A 9 -19.44 9.09 -18.48
C GLN A 9 -18.68 7.77 -18.31
N GLN A 10 -17.85 7.38 -19.28
CA GLN A 10 -17.11 6.13 -19.25
C GLN A 10 -16.12 6.06 -18.08
N LEU A 11 -15.36 7.12 -17.86
CA LEU A 11 -14.33 7.14 -16.82
C LEU A 11 -14.85 7.64 -15.47
N ASN A 12 -16.13 8.03 -15.38
CA ASN A 12 -16.71 8.70 -14.22
C ASN A 12 -15.84 9.89 -13.75
N LEU A 13 -15.43 10.74 -14.71
CA LEU A 13 -14.68 11.95 -14.46
C LEU A 13 -15.54 13.15 -14.82
N SER A 14 -15.49 14.24 -14.04
CA SER A 14 -16.16 15.46 -14.45
C SER A 14 -15.50 16.06 -15.69
N LYS A 15 -16.27 16.67 -16.59
CA LYS A 15 -15.72 17.42 -17.73
C LYS A 15 -14.68 18.45 -17.30
N LYS A 16 -14.93 19.12 -16.17
CA LYS A 16 -14.00 20.09 -15.57
C LYS A 16 -12.66 19.44 -15.21
N ALA A 17 -12.65 18.23 -14.65
CA ALA A 17 -11.41 17.51 -14.36
C ALA A 17 -10.63 17.19 -15.65
N ILE A 18 -11.32 16.68 -16.68
CA ILE A 18 -10.69 16.40 -17.99
C ILE A 18 -10.07 17.67 -18.58
N MET A 19 -10.78 18.81 -18.54
CA MET A 19 -10.26 20.11 -18.99
C MET A 19 -9.06 20.58 -18.17
N ILE A 20 -9.04 20.35 -16.85
CA ILE A 20 -7.88 20.67 -16.01
C ILE A 20 -6.67 19.83 -16.44
N TYR A 21 -6.85 18.53 -16.73
CA TYR A 21 -5.76 17.67 -17.18
C TYR A 21 -5.21 18.09 -18.55
N GLU A 22 -6.08 18.52 -19.46
CA GLU A 22 -5.70 19.16 -20.73
C GLU A 22 -4.90 20.45 -20.50
N GLN A 23 -5.41 21.37 -19.66
CA GLN A 23 -4.72 22.63 -19.33
C GLN A 23 -3.35 22.41 -18.68
N LYS A 24 -3.17 21.30 -17.96
CA LYS A 24 -1.92 20.95 -17.29
C LYS A 24 -0.97 20.15 -18.20
N GLY A 25 -1.37 19.90 -19.45
CA GLY A 25 -0.57 19.22 -20.46
C GLY A 25 -0.43 17.71 -20.22
N LEU A 26 -1.33 17.10 -19.45
CA LEU A 26 -1.31 15.66 -19.19
C LEU A 26 -1.89 14.85 -20.36
N ILE A 27 -2.79 15.48 -21.12
CA ILE A 27 -3.45 14.95 -22.32
C ILE A 27 -3.56 16.03 -23.39
N HIS A 28 -3.58 15.62 -24.65
CA HIS A 28 -3.63 16.52 -25.80
C HIS A 28 -4.64 16.00 -26.83
N PRO A 29 -5.96 16.15 -26.56
CA PRO A 29 -6.99 15.67 -27.47
C PRO A 29 -6.92 16.40 -28.81
N GLN A 30 -7.33 15.73 -29.87
CA GLN A 30 -7.44 16.36 -31.19
C GLN A 30 -8.74 17.16 -31.29
N LYS A 31 -8.83 18.00 -32.32
CA LYS A 31 -10.09 18.63 -32.72
C LYS A 31 -10.60 17.96 -33.99
N ASP A 32 -11.90 17.74 -34.06
CA ASP A 32 -12.56 17.27 -35.27
C ASP A 32 -12.70 18.40 -36.31
N VAL A 33 -13.31 18.07 -37.45
CA VAL A 33 -13.58 19.00 -38.56
C VAL A 33 -14.48 20.18 -38.18
N HIS A 34 -15.24 20.06 -37.09
CA HIS A 34 -16.13 21.09 -36.57
C HIS A 34 -15.50 21.87 -35.40
N GLY A 35 -14.25 21.56 -35.03
CA GLY A 35 -13.51 22.20 -33.96
C GLY A 35 -13.80 21.64 -32.55
N TYR A 36 -14.61 20.59 -32.42
CA TYR A 36 -14.89 19.95 -31.14
C TYR A 36 -13.75 19.03 -30.70
N ARG A 37 -13.54 18.95 -29.39
CA ARG A 37 -12.54 18.03 -28.80
C ARG A 37 -12.95 16.58 -28.99
N VAL A 38 -12.03 15.80 -29.54
CA VAL A 38 -12.14 14.36 -29.70
C VAL A 38 -10.93 13.68 -29.03
N TYR A 39 -11.24 12.73 -28.15
CA TYR A 39 -10.28 11.97 -27.38
C TYR A 39 -10.05 10.64 -28.07
N GLN A 40 -8.78 10.32 -28.29
CA GLN A 40 -8.37 9.03 -28.85
C GLN A 40 -8.18 8.00 -27.73
N GLN A 41 -8.01 6.74 -28.11
CA GLN A 41 -7.79 5.66 -27.16
C GLN A 41 -6.61 5.93 -26.21
N LYS A 42 -5.51 6.48 -26.74
CA LYS A 42 -4.35 6.91 -25.94
C LYS A 42 -4.70 7.96 -24.87
N ASP A 43 -5.62 8.88 -25.16
CA ASP A 43 -6.03 9.93 -24.22
C ASP A 43 -6.91 9.32 -23.12
N ILE A 44 -7.75 8.35 -23.48
CA ILE A 44 -8.60 7.61 -22.55
C ILE A 44 -7.74 6.76 -21.60
N GLU A 45 -6.75 6.05 -22.12
CA GLU A 45 -5.77 5.29 -21.32
C GLU A 45 -5.00 6.21 -20.37
N ARG A 46 -4.54 7.36 -20.87
CA ARG A 46 -3.86 8.37 -20.03
C ARG A 46 -4.79 8.92 -18.94
N LEU A 47 -6.04 9.21 -19.25
CA LEU A 47 -7.03 9.65 -18.27
C LEU A 47 -7.33 8.58 -17.22
N MET A 48 -7.30 7.30 -17.60
CA MET A 48 -7.43 6.19 -16.66
C MET A 48 -6.23 6.12 -15.69
N GLN A 49 -5.01 6.28 -16.20
CA GLN A 49 -3.80 6.37 -15.36
C GLN A 49 -3.89 7.54 -14.36
N ILE A 50 -4.27 8.73 -14.84
CA ILE A 50 -4.46 9.92 -14.00
C ILE A 50 -5.51 9.65 -12.92
N LYS A 51 -6.63 9.00 -13.26
CA LYS A 51 -7.69 8.65 -12.31
C LYS A 51 -7.15 7.75 -11.19
N CYS A 52 -6.41 6.68 -11.53
CA CYS A 52 -5.81 5.79 -10.53
C CYS A 52 -4.86 6.54 -9.60
N LEU A 53 -3.98 7.38 -10.14
CA LEU A 53 -3.05 8.17 -9.32
C LEU A 53 -3.78 9.19 -8.44
N ARG A 54 -4.86 9.80 -8.92
CA ARG A 54 -5.69 10.70 -8.11
C ARG A 54 -6.41 10.00 -6.96
N GLN A 55 -6.71 8.70 -7.08
CA GLN A 55 -7.27 7.91 -5.98
C GLN A 55 -6.25 7.61 -4.88
N LEU A 56 -4.95 7.71 -5.19
CA LEU A 56 -3.84 7.57 -4.25
C LEU A 56 -3.30 8.95 -3.79
N ASP A 57 -4.15 9.98 -3.86
CA ASP A 57 -3.84 11.37 -3.47
C ASP A 57 -2.58 11.99 -4.10
N PHE A 58 -2.14 11.50 -5.26
CA PHE A 58 -1.07 12.18 -5.99
C PHE A 58 -1.56 13.53 -6.51
N SER A 59 -0.76 14.57 -6.29
CA SER A 59 -1.00 15.90 -6.84
C SER A 59 -0.86 15.90 -8.36
N ILE A 60 -1.47 16.88 -9.04
CA ILE A 60 -1.37 16.99 -10.50
C ILE A 60 0.09 17.16 -10.96
N SER A 61 0.92 17.86 -10.18
CA SER A 61 2.36 17.98 -10.44
C SER A 61 3.06 16.61 -10.36
N GLN A 62 2.85 15.85 -9.28
CA GLN A 62 3.43 14.51 -9.15
C GLN A 62 2.96 13.57 -10.27
N ILE A 63 1.69 13.63 -10.66
CA ILE A 63 1.18 12.84 -11.79
C ILE A 63 1.89 13.19 -13.09
N LYS A 64 2.20 14.48 -13.31
CA LYS A 64 2.98 14.92 -14.46
C LYS A 64 4.39 14.35 -14.41
N ASP A 65 5.03 14.41 -13.25
CA ASP A 65 6.38 13.89 -13.05
C ASP A 65 6.45 12.37 -13.27
N ILE A 66 5.45 11.62 -12.81
CA ILE A 66 5.33 10.18 -12.99
C ILE A 66 5.09 9.81 -14.47
N LEU A 67 4.12 10.47 -15.14
CA LEU A 67 3.65 10.06 -16.47
C LEU A 67 4.41 10.69 -17.65
N ILE A 68 5.15 11.78 -17.42
CA ILE A 68 5.89 12.50 -18.46
C ILE A 68 7.40 12.45 -18.18
N ASN A 69 7.81 12.72 -16.94
CA ASN A 69 9.22 12.79 -16.58
C ASN A 69 9.80 11.43 -16.11
N ASN A 70 8.96 10.40 -16.05
CA ASN A 70 9.32 9.04 -15.60
C ASN A 70 9.98 9.01 -14.21
N GLN A 71 9.56 9.90 -13.31
CA GLN A 71 10.04 9.96 -11.92
C GLN A 71 9.22 9.00 -11.05
N TYR A 72 9.65 7.74 -11.00
CA TYR A 72 8.94 6.68 -10.28
C TYR A 72 9.30 6.56 -8.80
N ASP A 73 10.40 7.19 -8.37
CA ASP A 73 10.80 7.35 -6.97
C ASP A 73 9.73 8.07 -6.12
N ILE A 74 8.87 8.87 -6.78
CA ILE A 74 7.72 9.52 -6.16
C ILE A 74 6.75 8.51 -5.51
N PHE A 75 6.66 7.28 -6.03
CA PHE A 75 5.83 6.23 -5.41
C PHE A 75 6.36 5.81 -4.04
N ASP A 76 7.69 5.66 -3.91
CA ASP A 76 8.32 5.29 -2.65
C ASP A 76 8.14 6.39 -1.61
N LEU A 77 8.34 7.65 -2.01
CA LEU A 77 8.08 8.83 -1.15
C LEU A 77 6.62 8.89 -0.68
N LYS A 78 5.65 8.57 -1.55
CA LYS A 78 4.23 8.55 -1.18
C LYS A 78 3.92 7.41 -0.21
N LYS A 79 4.57 6.26 -0.37
CA LYS A 79 4.45 5.14 0.54
C LYS A 79 5.00 5.50 1.93
N GLU A 80 6.18 6.10 1.99
CA GLU A 80 6.76 6.59 3.25
C GLU A 80 5.86 7.62 3.94
N GLU A 81 5.23 8.52 3.16
CA GLU A 81 4.24 9.48 3.67
C GLU A 81 3.07 8.76 4.36
N TYR A 82 2.48 7.75 3.70
CA TYR A 82 1.36 7.00 4.27
C TYR A 82 1.75 6.13 5.47
N GLU A 83 2.94 5.52 5.47
CA GLU A 83 3.43 4.77 6.62
C GLU A 83 3.59 5.67 7.85
N LYS A 84 4.07 6.90 7.65
CA LYS A 84 4.11 7.90 8.71
C LYS A 84 2.70 8.28 9.21
N GLN A 85 1.74 8.46 8.30
CA GLN A 85 0.34 8.75 8.68
C GLN A 85 -0.29 7.61 9.48
N ILE A 86 -0.07 6.36 9.07
CA ILE A 86 -0.52 5.17 9.81
C ILE A 86 0.06 5.23 11.23
N PHE A 87 1.34 5.52 11.35
CA PHE A 87 1.99 5.64 12.65
C PHE A 87 1.37 6.73 13.55
N ASP A 88 1.13 7.93 13.00
CA ASP A 88 0.53 9.04 13.75
C ASP A 88 -0.90 8.69 14.20
N ILE A 89 -1.66 8.01 13.35
CA ILE A 89 -3.03 7.54 13.65
C ILE A 89 -3.01 6.46 14.73
N GLU A 90 -2.17 5.43 14.61
CA GLU A 90 -2.04 4.37 15.62
C GLU A 90 -1.69 4.95 17.00
N THR A 91 -0.75 5.90 17.02
CA THR A 91 -0.34 6.57 18.26
C THR A 91 -1.49 7.37 18.87
N SER A 92 -2.30 8.01 18.02
CA SER A 92 -3.46 8.78 18.47
C SER A 92 -4.57 7.87 19.02
N LEU A 93 -4.77 6.69 18.44
CA LEU A 93 -5.70 5.69 18.95
C LEU A 93 -5.29 5.19 20.34
N GLN A 94 -4.00 4.85 20.50
CA GLN A 94 -3.47 4.43 21.81
C GLN A 94 -3.67 5.54 22.86
N TYR A 95 -3.43 6.80 22.47
CA TYR A 95 -3.63 7.93 23.37
C TYR A 95 -5.08 8.07 23.84
N ILE A 96 -6.04 7.89 22.94
CA ILE A 96 -7.46 7.93 23.29
C ILE A 96 -7.79 6.88 24.35
N ASP A 97 -7.28 5.65 24.19
CA ASP A 97 -7.51 4.56 25.15
C ASP A 97 -6.88 4.84 26.51
N ASP A 98 -5.65 5.36 26.52
CA ASP A 98 -4.93 5.68 27.75
C ASP A 98 -5.61 6.82 28.53
N VAL A 99 -6.00 7.91 27.84
CA VAL A 99 -6.74 9.02 28.45
C VAL A 99 -8.07 8.52 29.02
N LYS A 100 -8.81 7.71 28.27
CA LYS A 100 -10.07 7.13 28.73
C LYS A 100 -9.87 6.30 30.00
N LYS A 101 -8.80 5.50 30.07
CA LYS A 101 -8.48 4.70 31.26
C LYS A 101 -8.13 5.58 32.46
N SER A 102 -7.32 6.62 32.29
CA SER A 102 -6.96 7.50 33.40
C SER A 102 -8.14 8.31 33.92
N LEU A 103 -9.01 8.80 33.03
CA LEU A 103 -10.24 9.51 33.42
C LEU A 103 -11.21 8.60 34.18
N THR A 104 -11.35 7.33 33.78
CA THR A 104 -12.21 6.36 34.47
C THR A 104 -11.64 5.91 35.82
N GLN A 105 -10.32 5.90 35.98
CA GLN A 105 -9.62 5.49 37.21
C GLN A 105 -9.24 6.66 38.15
N LYS A 106 -9.63 7.91 37.82
CA LYS A 106 -9.27 9.14 38.56
C LYS A 106 -7.75 9.28 38.82
N GLN A 107 -6.92 8.82 37.88
CA GLN A 107 -5.47 8.96 37.97
C GLN A 107 -5.00 10.29 37.35
N THR A 108 -3.88 10.82 37.84
CA THR A 108 -3.28 12.08 37.39
C THR A 108 -2.75 11.97 35.95
N LEU A 109 -3.15 12.90 35.09
CA LEU A 109 -2.85 12.88 33.64
C LEU A 109 -1.41 13.29 33.29
N ASP A 110 -0.65 13.86 34.23
CA ASP A 110 0.69 14.42 33.97
C ASP A 110 1.73 13.36 33.58
N ASN A 111 1.57 12.11 34.03
CA ASN A 111 2.49 11.02 33.64
C ASN A 111 2.24 10.51 32.20
N LEU A 112 1.04 10.71 31.66
CA LEU A 112 0.64 10.17 30.35
C LEU A 112 1.22 10.98 29.19
N SER A 113 1.18 12.31 29.29
CA SER A 113 1.75 13.20 28.27
C SER A 113 3.23 12.90 28.02
N HIS A 114 3.98 12.65 29.10
CA HIS A 114 5.42 12.41 29.05
C HIS A 114 5.79 11.05 28.42
N GLN A 115 4.97 10.01 28.63
CA GLN A 115 5.18 8.68 28.01
C GLN A 115 4.90 8.69 26.51
N LEU A 116 3.90 9.45 26.05
CA LEU A 116 3.57 9.55 24.63
C LEU A 116 4.63 10.28 23.82
N GLU A 117 5.26 11.30 24.41
CA GLU A 117 6.33 12.02 23.75
C GLU A 117 7.55 11.10 23.54
N GLN A 118 7.81 10.21 24.50
CA GLN A 118 8.84 9.18 24.36
C GLN A 118 8.47 8.10 23.32
N THR A 119 7.23 7.60 23.29
CA THR A 119 6.83 6.60 22.27
C THR A 119 6.87 7.18 20.86
N LYS A 120 6.48 8.45 20.69
CA LYS A 120 6.62 9.17 19.42
C LYS A 120 8.08 9.26 18.95
N GLN A 121 9.01 9.52 19.87
CA GLN A 121 10.44 9.59 19.56
C GLN A 121 11.04 8.22 19.20
N LEU A 122 10.75 7.17 19.97
CA LEU A 122 11.29 5.82 19.76
C LEU A 122 10.87 5.23 18.41
N LYS A 123 9.59 5.40 18.02
CA LYS A 123 9.07 4.83 16.78
C LYS A 123 9.46 5.65 15.55
N LYS A 124 9.74 6.97 15.69
CA LYS A 124 10.35 7.82 14.64
C LYS A 124 11.77 7.39 14.27
N ILE A 125 12.58 6.99 15.25
CA ILE A 125 13.93 6.46 15.01
C ILE A 125 13.84 5.18 14.16
N ASN A 126 12.88 4.32 14.47
CA ASN A 126 12.72 3.03 13.80
C ASN A 126 12.15 3.14 12.36
N SER A 127 11.34 4.17 12.06
CA SER A 127 10.83 4.40 10.69
C SER A 127 11.93 4.85 9.71
N SER A 128 12.95 5.54 10.20
CA SER A 128 14.11 5.97 9.39
C SER A 128 15.13 4.84 9.15
N THR A 129 15.08 3.76 9.91
CA THR A 129 15.95 2.59 9.79
C THR A 129 15.24 1.40 9.14
N GLN A 130 14.28 1.63 8.25
CA GLN A 130 13.65 0.58 7.45
C GLN A 130 14.60 0.02 6.37
N THR A 131 15.73 -0.56 6.77
CA THR A 131 16.10 -1.86 6.19
C THR A 131 15.24 -2.88 6.92
N ILE A 132 13.94 -2.89 6.58
CA ILE A 132 13.05 -3.98 7.00
C ILE A 132 13.64 -5.22 6.34
N LEU A 133 14.43 -5.99 7.08
CA LEU A 133 14.55 -7.42 6.82
C LEU A 133 13.10 -7.91 6.87
N PRO A 134 12.48 -8.23 5.71
CA PRO A 134 11.08 -8.60 5.68
C PRO A 134 10.93 -9.77 6.62
N PHE A 135 10.02 -9.66 7.60
CA PHE A 135 9.77 -10.74 8.55
C PHE A 135 9.51 -12.07 7.81
N GLU A 136 8.88 -11.95 6.65
CA GLU A 136 8.77 -12.93 5.57
C GLU A 136 10.11 -13.61 5.17
N LYS A 137 11.16 -12.85 4.87
CA LYS A 137 12.50 -13.39 4.58
C LYS A 137 13.17 -14.00 5.81
N ILE A 138 12.93 -13.48 7.01
CA ILE A 138 13.46 -14.05 8.26
C ILE A 138 12.84 -15.43 8.50
N ILE A 139 11.52 -15.57 8.31
CA ILE A 139 10.82 -16.86 8.44
C ILE A 139 11.36 -17.87 7.42
N ILE A 140 11.60 -17.47 6.17
CA ILE A 140 12.20 -18.33 5.15
C ILE A 140 13.61 -18.77 5.57
N CYS A 141 14.45 -17.83 6.03
CA CYS A 141 15.79 -18.16 6.50
C CYS A 141 15.75 -19.13 7.69
N LEU A 142 14.83 -18.93 8.64
CA LEU A 142 14.66 -19.81 9.79
C LEU A 142 14.11 -21.18 9.39
N SER A 143 13.19 -21.27 8.43
CA SER A 143 12.65 -22.55 7.96
C SER A 143 13.69 -23.37 7.19
N ILE A 144 14.52 -22.71 6.36
CA ILE A 144 15.67 -23.32 5.69
C ILE A 144 16.71 -23.79 6.72
N PHE A 145 16.98 -22.97 7.75
CA PHE A 145 17.92 -23.32 8.81
C PHE A 145 17.44 -24.54 9.61
N ILE A 146 16.16 -24.59 9.99
CA ILE A 146 15.56 -25.74 10.68
C ILE A 146 15.63 -26.99 9.79
N TYR A 147 15.33 -26.89 8.49
CA TYR A 147 15.47 -28.01 7.56
C TYR A 147 16.93 -28.50 7.45
N ALA A 148 17.88 -27.58 7.38
CA ALA A 148 19.31 -27.92 7.36
C ALA A 148 19.75 -28.66 8.62
N LEU A 149 19.20 -28.32 9.81
CA LEU A 149 19.45 -29.06 11.04
C LEU A 149 18.90 -30.50 10.98
N PHE A 150 17.74 -30.72 10.35
CA PHE A 150 17.16 -32.06 10.18
C PHE A 150 17.89 -32.95 9.18
N LEU A 151 18.69 -32.39 8.26
CA LEU A 151 19.53 -33.18 7.34
C LEU A 151 20.71 -33.88 8.04
N PHE A 152 21.07 -33.47 9.26
CA PHE A 152 22.12 -34.10 10.06
C PHE A 152 21.60 -35.28 10.91
N ASP A 153 20.30 -35.53 10.91
CA ASP A 153 19.68 -36.66 11.61
C ASP A 153 19.49 -37.84 10.65
N ASN A 154 19.84 -39.06 11.08
CA ASN A 154 19.84 -40.25 10.20
C ASN A 154 18.42 -40.81 9.95
N ASP A 155 17.40 -40.28 10.63
CA ASP A 155 16.03 -40.74 10.50
C ASP A 155 15.39 -40.25 9.19
N SER A 156 15.34 -41.17 8.22
CA SER A 156 14.83 -40.92 6.86
C SER A 156 13.37 -40.48 6.81
N PHE A 157 12.55 -40.85 7.80
CA PHE A 157 11.14 -40.43 7.86
C PHE A 157 10.99 -38.95 8.27
N LEU A 158 11.83 -38.50 9.21
CA LEU A 158 11.75 -37.15 9.78
C LEU A 158 12.17 -36.09 8.75
N SER A 159 13.19 -36.39 7.94
CA SER A 159 13.66 -35.50 6.87
C SER A 159 12.63 -35.34 5.73
N ILE A 160 11.90 -36.41 5.38
CA ILE A 160 10.80 -36.34 4.40
C ILE A 160 9.68 -35.43 4.92
N LEU A 161 9.25 -35.61 6.17
CA LEU A 161 8.21 -34.78 6.79
C LEU A 161 8.62 -33.30 6.84
N ALA A 162 9.88 -33.02 7.20
CA ALA A 162 10.44 -31.68 7.22
C ALA A 162 10.49 -31.03 5.82
N SER A 163 10.83 -31.80 4.78
CA SER A 163 10.84 -31.31 3.39
C SER A 163 9.45 -30.92 2.89
N LEU A 164 8.43 -31.69 3.28
CA LEU A 164 7.03 -31.47 2.90
C LEU A 164 6.45 -30.24 3.61
N ALA A 165 6.79 -30.04 4.88
CA ALA A 165 6.44 -28.83 5.63
C ALA A 165 7.12 -27.57 5.05
N MET A 166 8.39 -27.65 4.64
CA MET A 166 9.08 -26.52 4.01
C MET A 166 8.43 -26.13 2.67
N LEU A 167 8.02 -27.12 1.87
CA LEU A 167 7.35 -26.89 0.58
C LEU A 167 5.99 -26.21 0.78
N LEU A 168 5.22 -26.62 1.80
CA LEU A 168 3.97 -25.95 2.17
C LEU A 168 4.18 -24.49 2.58
N ILE A 169 5.20 -24.21 3.39
CA ILE A 169 5.55 -22.84 3.80
C ILE A 169 5.94 -21.99 2.58
N LEU A 170 6.72 -22.53 1.66
CA LEU A 170 7.09 -21.85 0.40
C LEU A 170 5.88 -21.57 -0.48
N VAL A 171 4.94 -22.51 -0.60
CA VAL A 171 3.70 -22.34 -1.37
C VAL A 171 2.82 -21.23 -0.78
N ILE A 172 2.66 -21.20 0.55
CA ILE A 172 1.92 -20.14 1.26
C ILE A 172 2.59 -18.77 1.06
N HIS A 173 3.93 -18.74 1.03
CA HIS A 173 4.69 -17.51 0.94
C HIS A 173 4.75 -16.94 -0.48
N PHE A 174 4.96 -17.77 -1.50
CA PHE A 174 5.16 -17.32 -2.87
C PHE A 174 3.85 -17.01 -3.61
N SER A 175 2.74 -17.61 -3.16
CA SER A 175 1.43 -17.36 -3.75
C SER A 175 0.66 -16.28 -2.97
N SER A 176 0.81 -15.02 -3.40
CA SER A 176 -0.04 -13.91 -2.95
C SER A 176 -1.54 -14.19 -3.14
N THR A 177 -1.87 -15.00 -4.14
CA THR A 177 -3.24 -15.48 -4.42
C THR A 177 -3.74 -16.53 -3.42
N PHE A 178 -2.87 -17.40 -2.90
CA PHE A 178 -3.24 -18.38 -1.87
C PHE A 178 -3.52 -17.74 -0.52
N ARG A 179 -2.78 -16.68 -0.16
CA ARG A 179 -3.03 -15.90 1.07
C ARG A 179 -4.42 -15.25 1.06
N LEU A 180 -4.82 -14.67 -0.08
CA LEU A 180 -6.15 -14.10 -0.28
C LEU A 180 -7.24 -15.18 -0.22
N PHE A 181 -7.00 -16.35 -0.83
CA PHE A 181 -7.92 -17.49 -0.79
C PHE A 181 -8.15 -18.03 0.64
N LEU A 182 -7.09 -18.17 1.45
CA LEU A 182 -7.22 -18.56 2.85
C LEU A 182 -8.00 -17.53 3.68
N TYR A 183 -7.79 -16.24 3.41
CA TYR A 183 -8.55 -15.18 4.06
C TYR A 183 -10.05 -15.24 3.72
N GLU A 184 -10.39 -15.51 2.46
CA GLU A 184 -11.78 -15.70 2.04
C GLU A 184 -12.43 -16.93 2.70
N ILE A 185 -11.70 -18.05 2.81
CA ILE A 185 -12.18 -19.24 3.52
C ILE A 185 -12.44 -18.92 5.00
N TYR A 186 -11.50 -18.24 5.66
CA TYR A 186 -11.65 -17.85 7.07
C TYR A 186 -12.88 -16.97 7.31
N GLN A 187 -13.11 -15.98 6.46
CA GLN A 187 -14.31 -15.13 6.49
C GLN A 187 -15.60 -15.95 6.34
N LYS A 188 -15.60 -16.98 5.50
CA LYS A 188 -16.76 -17.84 5.25
C LYS A 188 -17.05 -18.82 6.39
N ILE A 189 -16.04 -19.24 7.13
CA ILE A 189 -16.18 -20.13 8.30
C ILE A 189 -16.62 -19.37 9.56
N LYS A 190 -16.27 -18.08 9.66
CA LYS A 190 -16.64 -17.23 10.82
C LYS A 190 -18.10 -16.74 10.79
N LYS A 191 -18.85 -17.01 9.72
CA LYS A 191 -20.24 -16.59 9.50
C LYS A 191 -21.19 -17.76 9.68
#